data_AF-G0P0E2-F1
#
_entry.id   AF-G0P0E2-F1
#
_cell.length_a   1.000
_cell.length_b   1.000
_cell.length_c   1.000
_cell.angle_alpha   90.00
_cell.angle_beta   90.00
_cell.angle_gamma   90.00
#
_symmetry.space_group_name_H-M   'P 1'
#
loop_
_entity.id
_entity.type
_entity.pdbx_description
1 polymer ?
#
loop_
_entity_poly.entity_id
_entity_poly.type
_entity_poly.pdbx_seq_one_letter_code
_entity_poly.pdbx_strand_id
1 'polypeptide(L)'
;MSKFSSIVIPDLTMLPAASQELIIRKFLPSELIPNGWSCQETSLIENIRTLYGASIVRIQMYGSPESMEKSLMSFMSFPGNQKYFQIQDSTFYKTNVFLFRSLGGKAYIYQDCIDELFFLWVPKIDTLPSLQKLAHNLLSYFLRTLKKNLTTLHEMVEFDEEFKESLMGIKLVLEKIMKTEAWTNHGATFAFDKKSDDELMHNINKIMRTEITAEMESEMRETVTMIVKDVPVKENISAYRNMLTWLHLIIRSFNDFITKNKFVVLSRSETVDSFSTSKILVRLFENDEEKVVMSHELLHAIKLEKLDVSGFEDKILAMPKLSAMSFREVFEMIPSNIFRMLEFIRIPLRNTTKEPYMIPTIDGSYCLSTYQFFMMILCDAIHVKKLFQGMKMDQWSHIMHEFYSMLVDILRDGNYFVTIEKYEETKQLTTAPIREITSHQKRSVVL
;
A
#
# COMPACT_ATOMS: atom_id res chain seq x y z
N MET A 1 -11.08 -8.02 -20.43
CA MET A 1 -10.82 -7.59 -19.04
C MET A 1 -10.89 -8.77 -18.07
N SER A 2 -9.74 -9.28 -17.61
CA SER A 2 -9.68 -10.23 -16.50
C SER A 2 -10.05 -9.48 -15.22
N LYS A 3 -11.17 -9.84 -14.57
CA LYS A 3 -11.51 -9.33 -13.24
C LYS A 3 -10.38 -9.73 -12.28
N PHE A 4 -9.71 -8.77 -11.66
CA PHE A 4 -8.79 -9.06 -10.57
C PHE A 4 -9.54 -9.81 -9.48
N SER A 5 -9.14 -11.05 -9.23
CA SER A 5 -9.57 -11.75 -8.02
C SER A 5 -8.67 -11.27 -6.89
N SER A 6 -9.23 -10.48 -5.96
CA SER A 6 -8.56 -10.28 -4.68
C SER A 6 -8.61 -11.58 -3.89
N ILE A 7 -7.50 -11.95 -3.27
CA ILE A 7 -7.45 -13.09 -2.35
C ILE A 7 -7.73 -12.69 -0.89
N VAL A 8 -7.65 -11.39 -0.59
CA VAL A 8 -8.01 -10.81 0.71
C VAL A 8 -9.31 -10.02 0.58
N ILE A 9 -10.24 -10.25 1.50
CA ILE A 9 -11.41 -9.39 1.65
C ILE A 9 -11.00 -8.20 2.53
N PRO A 10 -11.18 -6.95 2.07
CA PRO A 10 -10.79 -5.78 2.84
C PRO A 10 -11.61 -5.66 4.13
N ASP A 11 -10.96 -5.21 5.19
CA ASP A 11 -11.56 -5.00 6.50
C ASP A 11 -10.92 -3.75 7.13
N LEU A 12 -11.70 -2.68 7.19
CA LEU A 12 -11.29 -1.39 7.75
C LEU A 12 -11.96 -1.12 9.11
N THR A 13 -12.61 -2.12 9.71
CA THR A 13 -13.37 -1.93 10.97
C THR A 13 -12.51 -1.49 12.15
N MET A 14 -11.21 -1.83 12.12
CA MET A 14 -10.25 -1.47 13.16
C MET A 14 -9.41 -0.23 12.82
N LEU A 15 -9.66 0.41 11.67
CA LEU A 15 -8.94 1.59 11.24
C LEU A 15 -9.39 2.82 12.06
N PRO A 16 -8.51 3.50 12.82
CA PRO A 16 -8.86 4.63 13.66
C PRO A 16 -9.40 5.82 12.85
N ALA A 17 -10.21 6.67 13.48
CA ALA A 17 -10.80 7.84 12.84
C ALA A 17 -9.74 8.76 12.20
N ALA A 18 -8.62 9.00 12.90
CA ALA A 18 -7.51 9.80 12.38
C ALA A 18 -6.92 9.22 11.08
N SER A 19 -6.76 7.89 10.99
CA SER A 19 -6.25 7.23 9.79
C SER A 19 -7.28 7.28 8.65
N GLN A 20 -8.57 7.06 8.95
CA GLN A 20 -9.65 7.22 7.97
C GLN A 20 -9.65 8.63 7.37
N GLU A 21 -9.48 9.65 8.21
CA GLU A 21 -9.43 11.04 7.78
C GLU A 21 -8.23 11.33 6.86
N LEU A 22 -7.04 10.84 7.21
CA LEU A 22 -5.85 10.96 6.36
C LEU A 22 -6.06 10.37 4.96
N ILE A 23 -6.69 9.20 4.88
CA ILE A 23 -7.00 8.53 3.62
C ILE A 23 -8.00 9.36 2.80
N ILE A 24 -9.10 9.82 3.42
CA ILE A 24 -10.11 10.63 2.74
C ILE A 24 -9.51 11.95 2.23
N ARG A 25 -8.67 12.61 3.02
CA ARG A 25 -7.99 13.87 2.64
C ARG A 25 -6.96 13.69 1.54
N LYS A 26 -6.30 12.53 1.45
CA LYS A 26 -5.42 12.20 0.32
C LYS A 26 -6.20 11.87 -0.94
N PHE A 27 -7.33 11.19 -0.80
CA PHE A 27 -8.19 10.81 -1.92
C PHE A 27 -8.91 12.01 -2.54
N LEU A 28 -9.54 12.85 -1.72
CA LEU A 28 -10.32 14.00 -2.20
C LEU A 28 -9.47 15.28 -2.29
N PRO A 29 -9.78 16.16 -3.25
CA PRO A 29 -9.39 17.56 -3.18
C PRO A 29 -9.96 18.25 -1.93
N SER A 30 -9.18 19.15 -1.33
CA SER A 30 -9.57 19.88 -0.11
C SER A 30 -10.86 20.68 -0.28
N GLU A 31 -11.16 21.16 -1.49
CA GLU A 31 -12.38 21.92 -1.82
C GLU A 31 -13.66 21.09 -1.69
N LEU A 32 -13.54 19.76 -1.66
CA LEU A 32 -14.66 18.84 -1.48
C LEU A 32 -14.84 18.43 -0.02
N ILE A 33 -13.99 18.92 0.88
CA ILE A 33 -14.06 18.62 2.31
C ILE A 33 -14.47 19.90 3.04
N PRO A 34 -15.62 19.91 3.75
CA PRO A 34 -16.07 21.07 4.51
C PRO A 34 -15.04 21.49 5.56
N ASN A 35 -14.91 22.80 5.77
CA ASN A 35 -14.07 23.34 6.83
C ASN A 35 -14.53 22.81 8.20
N GLY A 36 -13.59 22.31 9.00
CA GLY A 36 -13.87 21.74 10.32
C GLY A 36 -14.50 20.34 10.30
N TRP A 37 -14.70 19.74 9.13
CA TRP A 37 -15.09 18.33 9.05
C TRP A 37 -13.94 17.44 9.54
N SER A 38 -14.26 16.44 10.37
CA SER A 38 -13.33 15.41 10.86
C SER A 38 -14.03 14.07 10.99
N CYS A 39 -13.25 12.99 10.92
CA CYS A 39 -13.78 11.66 11.18
C CYS A 39 -14.09 11.46 12.66
N GLN A 40 -15.16 10.72 12.95
CA GLN A 40 -15.52 10.25 14.28
C GLN A 40 -15.09 8.78 14.44
N GLU A 41 -15.02 8.29 15.68
CA GLU A 41 -14.77 6.87 16.01
C GLU A 41 -15.96 5.98 15.63
N THR A 42 -16.20 5.88 14.32
CA THR A 42 -17.26 5.11 13.67
C THR A 42 -16.70 4.44 12.41
N SER A 43 -17.53 3.63 11.75
CA SER A 43 -17.14 2.98 10.50
C SER A 43 -16.87 3.99 9.36
N LEU A 44 -16.01 3.61 8.42
CA LEU A 44 -15.66 4.44 7.26
C LEU A 44 -16.90 4.94 6.50
N ILE A 45 -17.88 4.08 6.24
CA ILE A 45 -19.11 4.47 5.54
C ILE A 45 -19.92 5.53 6.28
N GLU A 46 -19.98 5.49 7.61
CA GLU A 46 -20.66 6.51 8.40
C GLU A 46 -19.93 7.85 8.30
N ASN A 47 -18.60 7.85 8.38
CA ASN A 47 -17.79 9.05 8.14
C ASN A 47 -17.97 9.61 6.72
N ILE A 48 -18.07 8.75 5.69
CA ILE A 48 -18.38 9.20 4.32
C ILE A 48 -19.79 9.81 4.24
N ARG A 49 -20.78 9.23 4.93
CA ARG A 49 -22.15 9.76 4.95
C ARG A 49 -22.23 11.13 5.60
N THR A 50 -21.48 11.39 6.68
CA THR A 50 -21.43 12.74 7.27
C THR A 50 -20.84 13.77 6.30
N LEU A 51 -19.82 13.36 5.53
CA LEU A 51 -19.20 14.21 4.50
C LEU A 51 -20.20 14.59 3.40
N TYR A 52 -21.06 13.66 2.99
CA TYR A 52 -22.15 13.92 2.03
C TYR A 52 -23.28 14.77 2.64
N GLY A 53 -23.58 14.59 3.93
CA GLY A 53 -24.61 15.32 4.65
C GLY A 53 -24.32 16.82 4.81
N ALA A 54 -23.03 17.19 4.86
CA ALA A 54 -22.56 18.58 4.96
C ALA A 54 -22.62 19.40 3.64
N SER A 55 -23.43 18.94 2.67
CA SER A 55 -23.88 19.70 1.49
C SER A 55 -22.79 20.31 0.60
N ILE A 56 -21.92 19.46 0.05
CA ILE A 56 -21.16 19.77 -1.17
C ILE A 56 -21.71 18.89 -2.32
N VAL A 57 -22.64 19.42 -3.12
CA VAL A 57 -23.20 18.71 -4.31
C VAL A 57 -22.10 18.14 -5.22
N ARG A 58 -20.91 18.79 -5.25
CA ARG A 58 -19.77 18.35 -6.05
C ARG A 58 -19.22 16.98 -5.66
N ILE A 59 -19.34 16.55 -4.41
CA ILE A 59 -18.84 15.23 -3.99
C ILE A 59 -19.57 14.09 -4.69
N GLN A 60 -20.80 14.33 -5.17
CA GLN A 60 -21.59 13.36 -5.93
C GLN A 60 -20.93 12.92 -7.24
N MET A 61 -19.89 13.61 -7.72
CA MET A 61 -19.07 13.13 -8.86
C MET A 61 -18.40 11.78 -8.56
N TYR A 62 -18.18 11.44 -7.29
CA TYR A 62 -17.68 10.14 -6.84
C TYR A 62 -18.78 9.08 -6.69
N GLY A 63 -20.04 9.43 -6.98
CA GLY A 63 -21.20 8.55 -6.89
C GLY A 63 -21.89 8.61 -5.53
N SER A 64 -22.58 7.53 -5.13
CA SER A 64 -23.16 7.40 -3.80
C SER A 64 -22.08 7.23 -2.72
N PRO A 65 -22.38 7.42 -1.43
CA PRO A 65 -21.47 7.10 -0.34
C PRO A 65 -20.84 5.70 -0.44
N GLU A 66 -21.63 4.69 -0.81
CA GLU A 66 -21.17 3.30 -1.00
C GLU A 66 -20.26 3.15 -2.23
N SER A 67 -20.48 3.95 -3.28
CA SER A 67 -19.61 3.97 -4.45
C SER A 67 -18.25 4.61 -4.11
N MET A 68 -18.27 5.67 -3.31
CA MET A 68 -17.07 6.32 -2.81
C MET A 68 -16.30 5.42 -1.85
N GLU A 69 -16.98 4.71 -0.94
CA GLU A 69 -16.34 3.73 -0.04
C GLU A 69 -15.59 2.66 -0.84
N LYS A 70 -16.21 2.10 -1.88
CA LYS A 70 -15.55 1.13 -2.78
C LYS A 70 -14.34 1.72 -3.49
N SER A 71 -14.43 2.98 -3.91
CA SER A 71 -13.33 3.69 -4.56
C SER A 71 -12.16 3.93 -3.58
N LEU A 72 -12.46 4.33 -2.34
CA LEU A 72 -11.47 4.44 -1.27
C LEU A 72 -10.80 3.10 -0.96
N MET A 73 -11.58 2.01 -0.86
CA MET A 73 -11.01 0.67 -0.67
C MET A 73 -10.09 0.28 -1.82
N SER A 74 -10.46 0.58 -3.07
CA SER A 74 -9.62 0.35 -4.26
C SER A 74 -8.33 1.19 -4.20
N PHE A 75 -8.46 2.48 -3.87
CA PHE A 75 -7.35 3.41 -3.71
C PHE A 75 -6.38 3.00 -2.61
N MET A 76 -6.84 2.38 -1.52
CA MET A 76 -5.97 1.90 -0.46
C MET A 76 -5.22 0.61 -0.82
N SER A 77 -5.63 -0.10 -1.87
CA SER A 77 -5.20 -1.48 -2.15
C SER A 77 -3.94 -1.57 -3.02
N PHE A 78 -2.95 -0.71 -2.78
CA PHE A 78 -1.63 -0.83 -3.42
C PHE A 78 -0.57 -1.34 -2.44
N PRO A 79 0.48 -2.01 -2.94
CA PRO A 79 1.60 -2.48 -2.12
C PRO A 79 2.24 -1.31 -1.37
N GLY A 80 2.54 -1.50 -0.07
CA GLY A 80 3.18 -0.46 0.74
C GLY A 80 2.30 0.76 1.08
N ASN A 81 0.97 0.65 0.91
CA ASN A 81 0.02 1.73 1.21
C ASN A 81 0.17 2.33 2.62
N GLN A 82 0.54 1.51 3.60
CA GLN A 82 0.77 1.94 4.98
C GLN A 82 1.75 3.12 5.07
N LYS A 83 2.89 3.03 4.37
CA LYS A 83 3.93 4.07 4.34
C LYS A 83 3.42 5.35 3.67
N TYR A 84 2.64 5.21 2.59
CA TYR A 84 2.07 6.34 1.87
C TYR A 84 1.03 7.12 2.70
N PHE A 85 0.19 6.39 3.42
CA PHE A 85 -0.84 6.98 4.30
C PHE A 85 -0.31 7.36 5.68
N GLN A 86 0.95 7.03 6.00
CA GLN A 86 1.56 7.25 7.32
C GLN A 86 0.75 6.58 8.44
N ILE A 87 0.23 5.38 8.16
CA ILE A 87 -0.51 4.61 9.15
C ILE A 87 0.48 3.95 10.11
N GLN A 88 0.22 4.05 11.41
CA GLN A 88 1.06 3.45 12.45
C GLN A 88 1.20 1.94 12.26
N ASP A 89 2.38 1.39 12.54
CA ASP A 89 2.67 -0.04 12.39
C ASP A 89 1.75 -0.93 13.24
N SER A 90 1.31 -0.44 14.38
CA SER A 90 0.38 -1.14 15.28
C SER A 90 -1.06 -1.15 14.79
N THR A 91 -1.43 -0.35 13.78
CA THR A 91 -2.82 -0.25 13.32
C THR A 91 -3.18 -1.44 12.44
N PHE A 92 -4.06 -2.31 12.93
CA PHE A 92 -4.60 -3.42 12.14
C PHE A 92 -5.67 -2.95 11.16
N TYR A 93 -5.53 -3.34 9.90
CA TYR A 93 -6.53 -3.21 8.83
C TYR A 93 -6.16 -4.19 7.71
N LYS A 94 -7.12 -4.50 6.84
CA LYS A 94 -6.91 -5.34 5.65
C LYS A 94 -7.30 -4.61 4.38
N THR A 95 -6.45 -4.70 3.36
CA THR A 95 -6.72 -4.18 2.02
C THR A 95 -6.90 -5.30 0.99
N ASN A 96 -7.28 -4.97 -0.25
CA ASN A 96 -7.32 -5.99 -1.29
C ASN A 96 -5.89 -6.39 -1.67
N VAL A 97 -5.65 -7.70 -1.78
CA VAL A 97 -4.41 -8.25 -2.33
C VAL A 97 -4.71 -8.84 -3.69
N PHE A 98 -4.18 -8.21 -4.73
CA PHE A 98 -4.44 -8.59 -6.11
C PHE A 98 -3.49 -9.69 -6.58
N LEU A 99 -4.06 -10.72 -7.19
CA LEU A 99 -3.30 -11.75 -7.90
C LEU A 99 -3.04 -11.30 -9.35
N PHE A 100 -1.77 -11.32 -9.75
CA PHE A 100 -1.34 -11.05 -11.11
C PHE A 100 -0.96 -12.35 -11.80
N ARG A 101 -1.09 -12.39 -13.13
CA ARG A 101 -0.69 -13.55 -13.91
C ARG A 101 0.41 -13.18 -14.88
N SER A 102 1.39 -14.05 -15.05
CA SER A 102 2.35 -13.88 -16.13
C SER A 102 1.78 -14.27 -17.49
N LEU A 103 2.52 -13.96 -18.55
CA LEU A 103 2.23 -14.49 -19.89
C LEU A 103 2.24 -16.04 -19.91
N GLY A 104 3.02 -16.67 -19.04
CA GLY A 104 3.04 -18.12 -18.82
C GLY A 104 1.90 -18.66 -17.96
N GLY A 105 1.03 -17.79 -17.41
CA GLY A 105 -0.14 -18.18 -16.61
C GLY A 105 0.13 -18.42 -15.11
N LYS A 106 1.39 -18.34 -14.68
CA LYS A 106 1.80 -18.42 -13.27
C LYS A 106 1.26 -17.22 -12.48
N ALA A 107 0.98 -17.43 -11.21
CA ALA A 107 0.36 -16.43 -10.35
C ALA A 107 1.42 -15.72 -9.49
N TYR A 108 1.27 -14.41 -9.33
CA TYR A 108 2.21 -13.55 -8.61
C TYR A 108 1.46 -12.55 -7.72
N ILE A 109 2.12 -12.16 -6.63
CA ILE A 109 1.70 -11.07 -5.74
C ILE A 109 2.89 -10.14 -5.52
N TYR A 110 2.63 -8.93 -5.04
CA TYR A 110 3.71 -8.13 -4.46
C TYR A 110 4.12 -8.71 -3.11
N GLN A 111 5.43 -8.85 -2.91
CA GLN A 111 6.02 -9.31 -1.65
C GLN A 111 5.59 -8.42 -0.48
N ASP A 112 5.42 -7.14 -0.76
CA ASP A 112 4.92 -6.11 0.15
C ASP A 112 3.50 -6.37 0.70
N CYS A 113 2.78 -7.36 0.18
CA CYS A 113 1.45 -7.78 0.63
C CYS A 113 1.45 -9.10 1.42
N ILE A 114 2.62 -9.69 1.72
CA ILE A 114 2.69 -10.97 2.43
C ILE A 114 2.15 -10.87 3.88
N ASP A 115 2.32 -9.73 4.54
CA ASP A 115 1.74 -9.47 5.87
C ASP A 115 0.21 -9.48 5.85
N GLU A 116 -0.40 -8.89 4.82
CA GLU A 116 -1.85 -8.94 4.59
C GLU A 116 -2.37 -10.38 4.45
N LEU A 117 -1.56 -11.23 3.83
CA LEU A 117 -1.85 -12.65 3.71
C LEU A 117 -1.79 -13.35 5.06
N PHE A 118 -0.76 -13.13 5.88
CA PHE A 118 -0.68 -13.71 7.23
C PHE A 118 -1.95 -13.41 8.05
N PHE A 119 -2.52 -12.20 7.94
CA PHE A 119 -3.77 -11.87 8.63
C PHE A 119 -5.01 -12.65 8.17
N LEU A 120 -5.04 -13.23 6.97
CA LEU A 120 -6.13 -14.15 6.57
C LEU A 120 -6.12 -15.45 7.36
N TRP A 121 -4.96 -15.83 7.88
CA TRP A 121 -4.73 -17.12 8.52
C TRP A 121 -4.52 -17.03 10.02
N VAL A 122 -4.64 -15.83 10.58
CA VAL A 122 -4.78 -15.64 12.03
C VAL A 122 -6.11 -16.26 12.47
N PRO A 123 -6.09 -17.23 13.38
CA PRO A 123 -7.32 -17.80 13.89
C PRO A 123 -8.05 -16.79 14.78
N LYS A 124 -9.37 -16.93 14.92
CA LYS A 124 -10.14 -16.06 15.81
C LYS A 124 -9.71 -16.31 17.26
N ILE A 125 -9.13 -15.32 17.93
CA ILE A 125 -8.79 -15.40 19.35
C ILE A 125 -10.06 -15.16 20.16
N ASP A 126 -10.52 -16.19 20.87
CA ASP A 126 -11.70 -16.10 21.74
C ASP A 126 -11.31 -15.44 23.08
N THR A 127 -11.50 -14.12 23.15
CA THR A 127 -11.18 -13.29 24.32
C THR A 127 -12.05 -12.02 24.32
N LEU A 128 -11.88 -11.15 25.31
CA LEU A 128 -12.57 -9.87 25.39
C LEU A 128 -12.30 -9.03 24.13
N PRO A 129 -13.29 -8.31 23.57
CA PRO A 129 -13.12 -7.54 22.32
C PRO A 129 -11.92 -6.58 22.33
N SER A 130 -11.67 -5.87 23.44
CA SER A 130 -10.51 -4.97 23.56
C SER A 130 -9.18 -5.71 23.56
N LEU A 131 -9.13 -6.93 24.11
CA LEU A 131 -7.93 -7.77 24.09
C LEU A 131 -7.72 -8.43 22.72
N GLN A 132 -8.80 -8.76 22.01
CA GLN A 132 -8.71 -9.19 20.62
C GLN A 132 -8.15 -8.06 19.75
N LYS A 133 -8.63 -6.83 19.95
CA LYS A 133 -8.08 -5.64 19.30
C LYS A 133 -6.59 -5.46 19.60
N LEU A 134 -6.19 -5.59 20.87
CA LEU A 134 -4.79 -5.52 21.27
C LEU A 134 -3.93 -6.60 20.61
N ALA A 135 -4.41 -7.84 20.54
CA ALA A 135 -3.70 -8.94 19.91
C ALA A 135 -3.46 -8.69 18.41
N HIS A 136 -4.48 -8.21 17.69
CA HIS A 136 -4.34 -7.84 16.27
C HIS A 136 -3.37 -6.68 16.06
N ASN A 137 -3.39 -5.67 16.95
CA ASN A 137 -2.46 -4.55 16.88
C ASN A 137 -1.01 -4.98 17.14
N LEU A 138 -0.79 -5.82 18.16
CA LEU A 138 0.53 -6.40 18.44
C LEU A 138 1.04 -7.26 17.29
N LEU A 139 0.17 -8.05 16.68
CA LEU A 139 0.53 -8.86 15.51
C LEU A 139 0.86 -7.98 14.30
N SER A 140 0.13 -6.90 14.08
CA SER A 140 0.41 -5.94 13.01
C SER A 140 1.77 -5.28 13.20
N TYR A 141 2.03 -4.84 14.44
CA TYR A 141 3.32 -4.30 14.81
C TYR A 141 4.45 -5.29 14.54
N PHE A 142 4.30 -6.56 14.95
CA PHE A 142 5.27 -7.62 14.68
C PHE A 142 5.53 -7.82 13.18
N LEU A 143 4.48 -8.05 12.39
CA LEU A 143 4.60 -8.34 10.95
C LEU A 143 5.22 -7.18 10.18
N ARG A 144 4.84 -5.94 10.49
CA ARG A 144 5.36 -4.75 9.82
C ARG A 144 6.78 -4.39 10.24
N THR A 145 7.13 -4.60 11.51
CA THR A 145 8.52 -4.46 11.98
C THR A 145 9.41 -5.48 11.29
N LEU A 146 8.94 -6.73 11.19
CA LEU A 146 9.65 -7.78 10.46
C LEU A 146 9.81 -7.38 8.98
N LYS A 147 8.73 -6.96 8.31
CA LYS A 147 8.79 -6.49 6.91
C LYS A 147 9.83 -5.38 6.70
N LYS A 148 9.87 -4.36 7.57
CA LYS A 148 10.86 -3.26 7.49
C LYS A 148 12.30 -3.76 7.52
N ASN A 149 12.56 -4.87 8.22
CA ASN A 149 13.89 -5.48 8.29
C ASN A 149 14.22 -6.36 7.08
N LEU A 150 13.23 -6.78 6.28
CA LEU A 150 13.38 -7.79 5.23
C LEU A 150 13.18 -7.26 3.79
N THR A 151 12.60 -6.07 3.62
CA THR A 151 12.18 -5.62 2.29
C THR A 151 12.36 -4.12 2.11
N THR A 152 13.15 -3.72 1.12
CA THR A 152 13.30 -2.31 0.72
C THR A 152 12.64 -1.99 -0.63
N LEU A 153 12.27 -3.00 -1.42
CA LEU A 153 11.82 -2.86 -2.80
C LEU A 153 10.46 -3.54 -3.04
N HIS A 154 9.65 -2.98 -3.95
CA HIS A 154 8.32 -3.49 -4.33
C HIS A 154 8.41 -4.67 -5.31
N GLU A 155 9.11 -5.72 -4.91
CA GLU A 155 9.29 -6.92 -5.72
C GLU A 155 8.01 -7.78 -5.76
N MET A 156 7.94 -8.63 -6.78
CA MET A 156 6.86 -9.61 -6.94
C MET A 156 7.40 -11.01 -6.73
N VAL A 157 6.58 -11.87 -6.14
CA VAL A 157 6.94 -13.26 -5.86
C VAL A 157 5.87 -14.21 -6.39
N GLU A 158 6.29 -15.40 -6.80
CA GLU A 158 5.37 -16.45 -7.25
C GLU A 158 4.47 -16.87 -6.09
N PHE A 159 3.16 -16.90 -6.35
CA PHE A 159 2.14 -17.37 -5.42
C PHE A 159 1.57 -18.68 -5.95
N ASP A 160 2.32 -19.75 -5.74
CA ASP A 160 1.93 -21.10 -6.18
C ASP A 160 1.02 -21.80 -5.15
N GLU A 161 0.51 -22.97 -5.54
CA GLU A 161 -0.35 -23.76 -4.65
C GLU A 161 0.42 -24.35 -3.46
N GLU A 162 1.72 -24.64 -3.58
CA GLU A 162 2.54 -25.18 -2.48
C GLU A 162 2.69 -24.16 -1.33
N PHE A 163 2.99 -22.90 -1.67
CA PHE A 163 3.08 -21.80 -0.74
C PHE A 163 1.74 -21.57 -0.03
N LYS A 164 0.64 -21.58 -0.80
CA LYS A 164 -0.73 -21.42 -0.29
C LYS A 164 -1.15 -22.57 0.63
N GLU A 165 -0.86 -23.82 0.26
CA GLU A 165 -1.13 -25.00 1.09
C GLU A 165 -0.33 -24.95 2.40
N SER A 166 0.94 -24.52 2.33
CA SER A 166 1.80 -24.37 3.50
C SER A 166 1.24 -23.33 4.49
N LEU A 167 0.75 -22.20 3.99
CA LEU A 167 0.08 -21.18 4.80
C LEU A 167 -1.25 -21.68 5.39
N MET A 168 -2.04 -22.41 4.61
CA MET A 168 -3.28 -23.02 5.09
C MET A 168 -3.00 -24.07 6.18
N GLY A 169 -1.90 -24.82 6.06
CA GLY A 169 -1.44 -25.77 7.07
C GLY A 169 -1.20 -25.12 8.43
N ILE A 170 -0.59 -23.92 8.46
CA ILE A 170 -0.39 -23.17 9.71
C ILE A 170 -1.73 -22.84 10.37
N LYS A 171 -2.70 -22.32 9.60
CA LYS A 171 -4.03 -22.02 10.12
C LYS A 171 -4.68 -23.25 10.74
N LEU A 172 -4.67 -24.38 10.04
CA LEU A 172 -5.28 -25.63 10.51
C LEU A 172 -4.63 -26.14 11.79
N VAL A 173 -3.30 -26.05 11.90
CA VAL A 173 -2.56 -26.40 13.11
C VAL A 173 -2.96 -25.50 14.27
N LEU A 174 -2.96 -24.18 14.06
CA LEU A 174 -3.36 -23.23 15.10
C LEU A 174 -4.81 -23.43 15.54
N GLU A 175 -5.76 -23.59 14.61
CA GLU A 175 -7.16 -23.88 14.92
C GLU A 175 -7.34 -25.21 15.66
N LYS A 176 -6.56 -26.23 15.33
CA LYS A 176 -6.58 -27.51 16.06
C LYS A 176 -6.08 -27.33 17.49
N ILE A 177 -5.00 -26.57 17.69
CA ILE A 177 -4.48 -26.23 19.01
C ILE A 177 -5.56 -25.48 19.82
N MET A 178 -6.31 -24.57 19.18
CA MET A 178 -7.44 -23.87 19.82
C MET A 178 -8.54 -24.84 20.25
N LYS A 179 -9.05 -25.64 19.32
CA LYS A 179 -10.19 -26.55 19.54
C LYS A 179 -9.91 -27.63 20.60
N THR A 180 -8.65 -28.06 20.71
CA THR A 180 -8.23 -29.11 21.65
C THR A 180 -7.75 -28.58 22.99
N GLU A 181 -7.78 -27.25 23.18
CA GLU A 181 -7.21 -26.56 24.35
C GLU A 181 -5.73 -26.88 24.62
N ALA A 182 -5.02 -27.44 23.64
CA ALA A 182 -3.61 -27.84 23.78
C ALA A 182 -2.69 -26.64 24.05
N TRP A 183 -3.14 -25.42 23.73
CA TRP A 183 -2.46 -24.17 24.07
C TRP A 183 -2.26 -23.98 25.57
N THR A 184 -3.12 -24.57 26.42
CA THR A 184 -2.99 -24.47 27.88
C THR A 184 -1.68 -25.06 28.40
N ASN A 185 -1.12 -26.05 27.69
CA ASN A 185 0.20 -26.60 27.96
C ASN A 185 1.33 -25.56 27.79
N HIS A 186 1.10 -24.54 26.96
CA HIS A 186 2.01 -23.41 26.76
C HIS A 186 1.72 -22.24 27.69
N GLY A 187 0.56 -22.24 28.37
CA GLY A 187 0.13 -21.16 29.24
C GLY A 187 1.06 -20.91 30.43
N ALA A 188 1.85 -21.89 30.87
CA ALA A 188 2.84 -21.73 31.95
C ALA A 188 3.96 -20.72 31.61
N THR A 189 4.12 -20.34 30.34
CA THR A 189 5.21 -19.48 29.86
C THR A 189 5.05 -18.01 30.29
N PHE A 190 3.83 -17.58 30.62
CA PHE A 190 3.50 -16.20 31.02
C PHE A 190 2.81 -16.24 32.40
N ALA A 191 3.61 -16.34 33.45
CA ALA A 191 3.13 -16.16 34.82
C ALA A 191 2.87 -14.66 35.09
N PHE A 192 1.82 -14.38 35.87
CA PHE A 192 1.52 -13.06 36.41
C PHE A 192 1.66 -13.12 37.94
N ASP A 193 2.88 -12.98 38.44
CA ASP A 193 3.19 -13.15 39.86
C ASP A 193 2.75 -11.93 40.68
N LYS A 194 2.78 -10.72 40.08
CA LYS A 194 2.51 -9.46 40.80
C LYS A 194 1.21 -8.76 40.39
N LYS A 195 0.47 -9.31 39.42
CA LYS A 195 -0.78 -8.74 38.90
C LYS A 195 -0.61 -7.26 38.53
N SER A 196 0.44 -6.90 37.79
CA SER A 196 0.71 -5.49 37.44
C SER A 196 0.85 -5.27 35.95
N ASP A 197 0.57 -4.04 35.53
CA ASP A 197 0.68 -3.59 34.14
C ASP A 197 2.12 -3.70 33.63
N ASP A 198 3.10 -3.51 34.51
CA ASP A 198 4.53 -3.68 34.22
C ASP A 198 4.88 -5.10 33.77
N GLU A 199 4.22 -6.10 34.35
CA GLU A 199 4.44 -7.51 34.04
C GLU A 199 3.87 -7.87 32.66
N LEU A 200 2.70 -7.30 32.31
CA LEU A 200 2.15 -7.39 30.96
C LEU A 200 3.13 -6.78 29.94
N MET A 201 3.60 -5.56 30.19
CA MET A 201 4.56 -4.88 29.32
C MET A 201 5.87 -5.67 29.18
N HIS A 202 6.37 -6.26 30.27
CA HIS A 202 7.54 -7.12 30.23
C HIS A 202 7.31 -8.36 29.34
N ASN A 203 6.18 -9.03 29.50
CA ASN A 203 5.84 -10.23 28.72
C ASN A 203 5.65 -9.92 27.22
N ILE A 204 5.01 -8.80 26.87
CA ILE A 204 4.90 -8.35 25.47
C ILE A 204 6.29 -8.10 24.88
N ASN A 205 7.14 -7.34 25.59
CA ASN A 205 8.50 -7.07 25.12
C ASN A 205 9.33 -8.34 24.99
N LYS A 206 9.16 -9.31 25.89
CA LYS A 206 9.83 -10.61 25.81
C LYS A 206 9.46 -11.35 24.52
N ILE A 207 8.19 -11.37 24.14
CA ILE A 207 7.74 -11.97 22.87
C ILE A 207 8.41 -11.26 21.69
N MET A 208 8.34 -9.93 21.63
CA MET A 208 8.89 -9.16 20.50
C MET A 208 10.41 -9.33 20.38
N ARG A 209 11.16 -9.22 21.49
CA ARG A 209 12.62 -9.37 21.46
C ARG A 209 13.08 -10.76 21.04
N THR A 210 12.34 -11.80 21.42
CA THR A 210 12.69 -13.18 21.08
C THR A 210 12.61 -13.42 19.58
N GLU A 211 11.68 -12.75 18.89
CA GLU A 211 11.30 -13.12 17.52
C GLU A 211 11.78 -12.11 16.47
N ILE A 212 11.82 -10.80 16.79
CA ILE A 212 12.24 -9.73 15.87
C ILE A 212 13.40 -8.88 16.41
N THR A 213 13.97 -9.21 17.57
CA THR A 213 15.07 -8.46 18.21
C THR A 213 14.81 -6.96 18.37
N ALA A 214 13.54 -6.55 18.40
CA ALA A 214 13.12 -5.16 18.52
C ALA A 214 12.52 -4.88 19.90
N GLU A 215 12.73 -3.66 20.39
CA GLU A 215 11.96 -3.13 21.52
C GLU A 215 10.66 -2.49 21.03
N MET A 216 9.60 -2.62 21.81
CA MET A 216 8.33 -1.98 21.51
C MET A 216 8.47 -0.46 21.55
N GLU A 217 8.14 0.18 20.44
CA GLU A 217 8.13 1.64 20.27
C GLU A 217 7.07 2.34 21.13
N SER A 218 7.21 3.66 21.31
CA SER A 218 6.33 4.47 22.17
C SER A 218 4.85 4.38 21.78
N GLU A 219 4.54 4.43 20.49
CA GLU A 219 3.16 4.39 19.98
C GLU A 219 2.45 3.06 20.34
N MET A 220 3.17 1.94 20.21
CA MET A 220 2.62 0.64 20.60
C MET A 220 2.46 0.55 22.12
N ARG A 221 3.37 1.13 22.92
CA ARG A 221 3.20 1.21 24.38
C ARG A 221 1.97 2.01 24.77
N GLU A 222 1.72 3.15 24.13
CA GLU A 222 0.51 3.96 24.35
C GLU A 222 -0.76 3.16 24.04
N THR A 223 -0.74 2.39 22.95
CA THR A 223 -1.83 1.48 22.58
C THR A 223 -2.11 0.45 23.68
N VAL A 224 -1.07 -0.20 24.22
CA VAL A 224 -1.21 -1.15 25.34
C VAL A 224 -1.78 -0.43 26.57
N THR A 225 -1.23 0.73 26.94
CA THR A 225 -1.68 1.50 28.11
C THR A 225 -3.14 1.92 28.01
N MET A 226 -3.61 2.31 26.82
CA MET A 226 -5.02 2.65 26.59
C MET A 226 -5.93 1.47 26.85
N ILE A 227 -5.62 0.29 26.29
CA ILE A 227 -6.42 -0.93 26.49
C ILE A 227 -6.39 -1.40 27.95
N VAL A 228 -5.26 -1.27 28.64
CA VAL A 228 -5.14 -1.63 30.06
C VAL A 228 -6.01 -0.76 30.95
N LYS A 229 -6.24 0.51 30.60
CA LYS A 229 -7.19 1.38 31.32
C LYS A 229 -8.63 0.89 31.16
N ASP A 230 -9.00 0.44 29.96
CA ASP A 230 -10.35 -0.05 29.66
C ASP A 230 -10.59 -1.47 30.21
N VAL A 231 -9.55 -2.30 30.21
CA VAL A 231 -9.58 -3.70 30.69
C VAL A 231 -8.41 -3.91 31.66
N PRO A 232 -8.61 -3.61 32.96
CA PRO A 232 -7.55 -3.71 33.96
C PRO A 232 -6.94 -5.12 34.05
N VAL A 233 -5.61 -5.21 34.06
CA VAL A 233 -4.87 -6.50 34.08
C VAL A 233 -5.22 -7.32 35.31
N LYS A 234 -5.30 -6.66 36.49
CA LYS A 234 -5.59 -7.30 37.79
C LYS A 234 -6.89 -8.10 37.81
N GLU A 235 -7.89 -7.62 37.07
CA GLU A 235 -9.23 -8.19 37.02
C GLU A 235 -9.36 -9.24 35.90
N ASN A 236 -8.49 -9.18 34.88
CA ASN A 236 -8.63 -9.93 33.64
C ASN A 236 -7.40 -10.81 33.34
N ILE A 237 -6.68 -11.26 34.36
CA ILE A 237 -5.40 -11.98 34.25
C ILE A 237 -5.49 -13.19 33.31
N SER A 238 -6.53 -14.01 33.45
CA SER A 238 -6.72 -15.19 32.60
C SER A 238 -6.89 -14.80 31.14
N ALA A 239 -7.65 -13.74 30.84
CA ALA A 239 -7.88 -13.27 29.49
C ALA A 239 -6.58 -12.71 28.86
N TYR A 240 -5.78 -11.96 29.61
CA TYR A 240 -4.46 -11.49 29.15
C TYR A 240 -3.48 -12.65 28.94
N ARG A 241 -3.44 -13.62 29.86
CA ARG A 241 -2.60 -14.81 29.72
C ARG A 241 -2.96 -15.62 28.48
N ASN A 242 -4.25 -15.80 28.22
CA ASN A 242 -4.74 -16.47 27.02
C ASN A 242 -4.30 -15.71 25.77
N MET A 243 -4.54 -14.40 25.73
CA MET A 243 -4.14 -13.53 24.61
C MET A 243 -2.63 -13.60 24.33
N LEU A 244 -1.78 -13.49 25.35
CA LEU A 244 -0.32 -13.57 25.20
C LEU A 244 0.15 -14.94 24.71
N THR A 245 -0.45 -16.02 25.23
CA THR A 245 -0.14 -17.39 24.80
C THR A 245 -0.47 -17.57 23.32
N TRP A 246 -1.63 -17.07 22.89
CA TRP A 246 -2.03 -17.09 21.48
C TRP A 246 -1.10 -16.28 20.60
N LEU A 247 -0.80 -15.04 21.01
CA LEU A 247 0.10 -14.17 20.28
C LEU A 247 1.47 -14.83 20.09
N HIS A 248 2.04 -15.42 21.14
CA HIS A 248 3.32 -16.11 21.06
C HIS A 248 3.29 -17.30 20.09
N LEU A 249 2.26 -18.14 20.14
CA LEU A 249 2.14 -19.30 19.24
C LEU A 249 1.99 -18.87 17.77
N ILE A 250 1.20 -17.83 17.50
CA ILE A 250 1.00 -17.29 16.15
C ILE A 250 2.31 -16.72 15.62
N ILE A 251 2.96 -15.83 16.39
CA ILE A 251 4.21 -15.18 16.01
C ILE A 251 5.29 -16.23 15.71
N ARG A 252 5.46 -17.21 16.60
CA ARG A 252 6.43 -18.29 16.39
C ARG A 252 6.14 -19.09 15.14
N SER A 253 4.87 -19.43 14.90
CA SER A 253 4.47 -20.18 13.69
C SER A 253 4.75 -19.41 12.41
N PHE A 254 4.52 -18.09 12.41
CA PHE A 254 4.85 -17.23 11.28
C PHE A 254 6.35 -17.06 11.10
N ASN A 255 7.12 -16.91 12.18
CA ASN A 255 8.57 -16.80 12.10
C ASN A 255 9.22 -18.09 11.57
N ASP A 256 8.74 -19.25 12.04
CA ASP A 256 9.15 -20.57 11.53
C ASP A 256 8.84 -20.71 10.04
N PHE A 257 7.68 -20.21 9.59
CA PHE A 257 7.29 -20.22 8.19
C PHE A 257 8.19 -19.32 7.34
N ILE A 258 8.43 -18.08 7.77
CA ILE A 258 9.27 -17.11 7.08
C ILE A 258 10.70 -17.64 6.96
N THR A 259 11.22 -18.25 8.03
CA THR A 259 12.55 -18.85 8.05
C THR A 259 12.68 -20.01 7.06
N LYS A 260 11.62 -20.79 6.85
CA LYS A 260 11.58 -21.89 5.87
C LYS A 260 11.37 -21.40 4.43
N ASN A 261 10.69 -20.28 4.24
CA ASN A 261 10.29 -19.75 2.93
C ASN A 261 11.02 -18.44 2.57
N LYS A 262 12.31 -18.34 2.94
CA LYS A 262 13.12 -17.13 2.70
C LYS A 262 13.08 -16.63 1.25
N PHE A 263 12.99 -17.53 0.28
CA PHE A 263 12.94 -17.16 -1.14
C PHE A 263 11.66 -16.40 -1.55
N VAL A 264 10.57 -16.51 -0.78
CA VAL A 264 9.31 -15.78 -1.01
C VAL A 264 9.26 -14.49 -0.18
N VAL A 265 9.93 -14.48 0.97
CA VAL A 265 9.80 -13.41 1.96
C VAL A 265 10.97 -12.42 1.95
N LEU A 266 12.14 -12.82 1.43
CA LEU A 266 13.32 -11.97 1.26
C LEU A 266 13.41 -11.43 -0.17
N SER A 267 13.97 -10.24 -0.31
CA SER A 267 14.20 -9.62 -1.62
C SER A 267 15.15 -10.44 -2.50
N ARG A 268 15.02 -10.30 -3.81
CA ARG A 268 15.90 -10.93 -4.78
C ARG A 268 17.33 -10.44 -4.62
N SER A 269 17.53 -9.16 -4.29
CA SER A 269 18.85 -8.60 -3.98
C SER A 269 19.57 -9.32 -2.84
N GLU A 270 18.85 -9.88 -1.86
CA GLU A 270 19.43 -10.63 -0.74
C GLU A 270 19.64 -12.12 -1.08
N THR A 271 18.87 -12.65 -2.02
CA THR A 271 18.86 -14.09 -2.33
C THR A 271 19.67 -14.46 -3.57
N VAL A 272 20.09 -13.48 -4.38
CA VAL A 272 20.74 -13.74 -5.68
C VAL A 272 22.03 -14.55 -5.58
N ASP A 273 22.81 -14.36 -4.52
CA ASP A 273 24.04 -15.11 -4.30
C ASP A 273 23.80 -16.52 -3.74
N SER A 274 22.65 -16.74 -3.10
CA SER A 274 22.32 -17.99 -2.41
C SER A 274 21.46 -18.93 -3.25
N PHE A 275 20.69 -18.38 -4.19
CA PHE A 275 19.72 -19.11 -4.99
C PHE A 275 19.76 -18.62 -6.44
N SER A 276 20.05 -19.52 -7.38
CA SER A 276 19.91 -19.24 -8.81
C SER A 276 18.43 -19.28 -9.19
N THR A 277 17.90 -18.22 -9.81
CA THR A 277 16.58 -18.27 -10.45
C THR A 277 16.71 -18.71 -11.91
N SER A 278 15.72 -19.44 -12.40
CA SER A 278 15.60 -19.72 -13.84
C SER A 278 14.88 -18.61 -14.60
N LYS A 279 14.27 -17.66 -13.88
CA LYS A 279 13.40 -16.62 -14.43
C LYS A 279 13.64 -15.25 -13.82
N ILE A 280 13.73 -14.23 -14.68
CA ILE A 280 13.85 -12.81 -14.33
C ILE A 280 12.44 -12.20 -14.43
N LEU A 281 11.90 -11.77 -13.29
CA LEU A 281 10.57 -11.20 -13.23
C LEU A 281 10.58 -9.77 -13.76
N VAL A 282 9.66 -9.47 -14.67
CA VAL A 282 9.52 -8.14 -15.27
C VAL A 282 8.04 -7.79 -15.38
N ARG A 283 7.63 -6.62 -14.89
CA ARG A 283 6.24 -6.17 -15.04
C ARG A 283 5.98 -5.68 -16.47
N LEU A 284 4.94 -6.27 -17.07
CA LEU A 284 4.40 -5.89 -18.36
C LEU A 284 3.10 -5.11 -18.13
N PHE A 285 3.17 -3.80 -18.25
CA PHE A 285 2.03 -2.91 -18.13
C PHE A 285 1.22 -2.95 -19.43
N GLU A 286 -0.06 -3.30 -19.34
CA GLU A 286 -0.90 -3.49 -20.52
C GLU A 286 -2.30 -2.88 -20.39
N ASN A 287 -2.80 -2.36 -21.50
CA ASN A 287 -4.21 -2.13 -21.77
C ASN A 287 -4.59 -2.81 -23.10
N ASP A 288 -5.77 -2.52 -23.65
CA ASP A 288 -6.21 -3.16 -24.90
C ASP A 288 -5.37 -2.71 -26.14
N GLU A 289 -4.63 -1.61 -26.04
CA GLU A 289 -3.91 -0.97 -27.14
C GLU A 289 -2.39 -1.14 -27.04
N GLU A 290 -1.84 -1.11 -25.82
CA GLU A 290 -0.41 -1.00 -25.55
C GLU A 290 0.07 -2.05 -24.54
N LYS A 291 1.33 -2.46 -24.73
CA LYS A 291 2.08 -3.33 -23.82
C LYS A 291 3.48 -2.77 -23.67
N VAL A 292 3.80 -2.33 -22.46
CA VAL A 292 5.06 -1.63 -22.17
C VAL A 292 5.73 -2.18 -20.92
N VAL A 293 7.04 -1.99 -20.84
CA VAL A 293 7.89 -2.39 -19.71
C VAL A 293 8.67 -1.16 -19.26
N MET A 294 8.75 -0.92 -17.95
CA MET A 294 9.62 0.13 -17.41
C MET A 294 11.09 -0.18 -17.72
N SER A 295 11.76 0.70 -18.46
CA SER A 295 13.08 0.42 -19.03
C SER A 295 14.15 0.17 -17.97
N HIS A 296 14.17 1.02 -16.94
CA HIS A 296 15.13 0.90 -15.83
C HIS A 296 14.83 -0.29 -14.92
N GLU A 297 13.57 -0.70 -14.79
CA GLU A 297 13.20 -1.92 -14.07
C GLU A 297 13.72 -3.17 -14.77
N LEU A 298 13.55 -3.25 -16.10
CA LEU A 298 14.09 -4.34 -16.90
C LEU A 298 15.61 -4.46 -16.76
N LEU A 299 16.33 -3.34 -16.90
CA LEU A 299 17.78 -3.32 -16.75
C LEU A 299 18.20 -3.76 -15.35
N HIS A 300 17.54 -3.23 -14.31
CA HIS A 300 17.82 -3.59 -12.93
C HIS A 300 17.63 -5.09 -12.69
N ALA A 301 16.50 -5.66 -13.12
CA ALA A 301 16.19 -7.08 -12.94
C ALA A 301 17.20 -8.01 -13.64
N ILE A 302 17.68 -7.66 -14.84
CA ILE A 302 18.71 -8.43 -15.55
C ILE A 302 20.07 -8.31 -14.85
N LYS A 303 20.45 -7.11 -14.39
CA LYS A 303 21.72 -6.88 -13.68
C LYS A 303 21.77 -7.59 -12.34
N LEU A 304 20.64 -7.71 -11.63
CA LEU A 304 20.56 -8.49 -10.40
C LEU A 304 21.03 -9.93 -10.63
N GLU A 305 20.65 -10.56 -11.74
CA GLU A 305 21.11 -11.91 -12.12
C GLU A 305 22.54 -11.97 -12.69
N LYS A 306 23.31 -10.88 -12.60
CA LYS A 306 24.71 -10.79 -13.05
C LYS A 306 24.91 -11.16 -14.52
N LEU A 307 23.89 -10.94 -15.35
CA LEU A 307 23.97 -11.15 -16.79
C LEU A 307 24.62 -9.94 -17.49
N ASP A 308 25.24 -10.20 -18.63
CA ASP A 308 25.86 -9.15 -19.45
C ASP A 308 24.79 -8.28 -20.12
N VAL A 309 24.84 -6.98 -19.84
CA VAL A 309 23.92 -5.96 -20.35
C VAL A 309 24.60 -4.93 -21.26
N SER A 310 25.90 -5.12 -21.56
CA SER A 310 26.72 -4.15 -22.31
C SER A 310 26.14 -3.75 -23.67
N GLY A 311 25.37 -4.64 -24.31
CA GLY A 311 24.73 -4.37 -25.60
C GLY A 311 23.58 -3.35 -25.58
N PHE A 312 23.03 -3.02 -24.41
CA PHE A 312 21.86 -2.13 -24.30
C PHE A 312 21.84 -1.23 -23.05
N GLU A 313 22.76 -1.39 -22.11
CA GLU A 313 22.81 -0.64 -20.86
C GLU A 313 22.85 0.88 -21.08
N ASP A 314 23.82 1.38 -21.87
CA ASP A 314 23.97 2.82 -22.13
C ASP A 314 22.70 3.43 -22.75
N LYS A 315 22.02 2.67 -23.61
CA LYS A 315 20.77 3.10 -24.23
C LYS A 315 19.66 3.29 -23.18
N ILE A 316 19.53 2.37 -22.23
CA ILE A 316 18.52 2.48 -21.15
C ILE A 316 18.92 3.56 -20.15
N LEU A 317 20.19 3.67 -19.78
CA LEU A 317 20.67 4.70 -18.85
C LEU A 317 20.51 6.12 -19.39
N ALA A 318 20.54 6.30 -20.70
CA ALA A 318 20.25 7.58 -21.35
C ALA A 318 18.74 7.94 -21.35
N MET A 319 17.85 6.97 -21.09
CA MET A 319 16.41 7.23 -20.99
C MET A 319 16.04 7.78 -19.61
N PRO A 320 14.99 8.60 -19.50
CA PRO A 320 14.40 8.98 -18.22
C PRO A 320 14.06 7.76 -17.34
N LYS A 321 14.16 7.93 -16.02
CA LYS A 321 13.97 6.83 -15.04
C LYS A 321 12.62 6.12 -15.16
N LEU A 322 11.56 6.88 -15.46
CA LEU A 322 10.18 6.40 -15.61
C LEU A 322 9.74 6.28 -17.07
N SER A 323 10.71 6.15 -17.99
CA SER A 323 10.45 5.77 -19.36
C SER A 323 10.01 4.31 -19.46
N ALA A 324 9.32 3.99 -20.54
CA ALA A 324 8.93 2.63 -20.87
C ALA A 324 9.30 2.31 -22.31
N MET A 325 9.60 1.03 -22.56
CA MET A 325 9.75 0.47 -23.89
C MET A 325 8.53 -0.38 -24.22
N SER A 326 8.08 -0.33 -25.46
CA SER A 326 7.09 -1.27 -25.97
C SER A 326 7.63 -2.70 -25.89
N PHE A 327 6.72 -3.67 -25.74
CA PHE A 327 7.07 -5.08 -25.71
C PHE A 327 7.87 -5.51 -26.95
N ARG A 328 7.61 -4.88 -28.10
CA ARG A 328 8.35 -5.10 -29.35
C ARG A 328 9.78 -4.58 -29.26
N GLU A 329 10.00 -3.37 -28.75
CA GLU A 329 11.35 -2.82 -28.56
C GLU A 329 12.17 -3.68 -27.60
N VAL A 330 11.56 -4.20 -26.54
CA VAL A 330 12.21 -5.16 -25.62
C VAL A 330 12.64 -6.42 -26.38
N PHE A 331 11.76 -6.99 -27.22
CA PHE A 331 12.08 -8.17 -28.03
C PHE A 331 13.22 -7.93 -29.02
N GLU A 332 13.27 -6.75 -29.64
CA GLU A 332 14.30 -6.39 -30.63
C GLU A 332 15.64 -6.03 -29.97
N MET A 333 15.62 -5.45 -28.76
CA MET A 333 16.81 -4.97 -28.05
C MET A 333 17.50 -6.04 -27.22
N ILE A 334 16.73 -6.89 -26.53
CA ILE A 334 17.28 -7.84 -25.56
C ILE A 334 17.76 -9.12 -26.27
N PRO A 335 19.02 -9.56 -26.04
CA PRO A 335 19.54 -10.79 -26.63
C PRO A 335 18.66 -12.00 -26.35
N SER A 336 18.49 -12.87 -27.35
CA SER A 336 17.54 -14.00 -27.29
C SER A 336 17.77 -14.97 -26.12
N ASN A 337 19.02 -15.14 -25.67
CA ASN A 337 19.38 -15.97 -24.51
C ASN A 337 18.84 -15.36 -23.21
N ILE A 338 18.92 -14.04 -23.04
CA ILE A 338 18.38 -13.31 -21.89
C ILE A 338 16.85 -13.23 -21.99
N PHE A 339 16.31 -12.93 -23.17
CA PHE A 339 14.87 -12.79 -23.40
C PHE A 339 14.08 -14.05 -22.97
N ARG A 340 14.63 -15.25 -23.20
CA ARG A 340 14.01 -16.53 -22.78
C ARG A 340 13.95 -16.73 -21.27
N MET A 341 14.79 -16.03 -20.52
CA MET A 341 14.79 -16.03 -19.06
C MET A 341 13.79 -15.03 -18.49
N LEU A 342 13.28 -14.07 -19.27
CA LEU A 342 12.30 -13.11 -18.79
C LEU A 342 10.93 -13.77 -18.56
N GLU A 343 10.31 -13.43 -17.45
CA GLU A 343 8.95 -13.80 -17.10
C GLU A 343 8.12 -12.52 -16.93
N PHE A 344 7.25 -12.26 -17.91
CA PHE A 344 6.47 -11.04 -17.97
C PHE A 344 5.19 -11.17 -17.15
N ILE A 345 5.08 -10.41 -16.05
CA ILE A 345 3.91 -10.34 -15.18
C ILE A 345 2.95 -9.29 -15.70
N ARG A 346 1.72 -9.67 -16.04
CA ARG A 346 0.73 -8.75 -16.64
C ARG A 346 0.15 -7.83 -15.58
N ILE A 347 0.46 -6.54 -15.69
CA ILE A 347 -0.06 -5.48 -14.83
C ILE A 347 -1.06 -4.65 -15.64
N PRO A 348 -2.32 -4.54 -15.22
CA PRO A 348 -3.29 -3.70 -15.93
C PRO A 348 -2.91 -2.22 -15.81
N LEU A 349 -3.04 -1.48 -16.90
CA LEU A 349 -3.16 -0.03 -16.83
C LEU A 349 -4.63 0.33 -16.65
N ARG A 350 -4.99 0.85 -15.47
CA ARG A 350 -6.36 1.25 -15.16
C ARG A 350 -6.62 2.65 -15.71
N ASN A 351 -7.67 2.79 -16.51
CA ASN A 351 -8.13 4.07 -17.04
C ASN A 351 -9.14 4.77 -16.10
N THR A 352 -8.96 4.63 -14.77
CA THR A 352 -9.84 5.27 -13.78
C THR A 352 -9.53 6.76 -13.70
N THR A 353 -10.56 7.59 -13.78
CA THR A 353 -10.42 9.06 -13.71
C THR A 353 -10.68 9.63 -12.32
N LYS A 354 -11.17 8.81 -11.39
CA LYS A 354 -11.61 9.24 -10.05
C LYS A 354 -10.64 8.86 -8.94
N GLU A 355 -9.79 7.88 -9.16
CA GLU A 355 -8.86 7.37 -8.16
C GLU A 355 -7.51 7.11 -8.83
N PRO A 356 -6.40 7.52 -8.18
CA PRO A 356 -5.07 7.22 -8.68
C PRO A 356 -4.79 5.73 -8.46
N TYR A 357 -4.28 5.08 -9.50
CA TYR A 357 -3.79 3.70 -9.42
C TYR A 357 -2.29 3.74 -9.19
N MET A 358 -1.90 3.64 -7.92
CA MET A 358 -0.50 3.72 -7.50
C MET A 358 0.29 2.53 -8.04
N ILE A 359 1.26 2.81 -8.92
CA ILE A 359 2.19 1.82 -9.45
C ILE A 359 3.49 1.94 -8.65
N PRO A 360 3.89 0.90 -7.90
CA PRO A 360 5.15 0.92 -7.19
C PRO A 360 6.34 0.95 -8.14
N THR A 361 7.41 1.66 -7.79
CA THR A 361 8.64 1.77 -8.59
C THR A 361 9.81 1.01 -7.94
N ILE A 362 10.87 0.78 -8.70
CA ILE A 362 12.08 0.07 -8.24
C ILE A 362 12.89 0.82 -7.16
N ASP A 363 12.55 2.07 -6.85
CA ASP A 363 13.19 2.84 -5.77
C ASP A 363 12.32 2.93 -4.51
N GLY A 364 11.21 2.19 -4.45
CA GLY A 364 10.30 2.18 -3.31
C GLY A 364 9.28 3.33 -3.31
N SER A 365 9.28 4.21 -4.32
CA SER A 365 8.27 5.26 -4.51
C SER A 365 7.06 4.75 -5.31
N TYR A 366 6.20 5.67 -5.75
CA TYR A 366 5.01 5.38 -6.54
C TYR A 366 4.91 6.31 -7.74
N CYS A 367 4.30 5.81 -8.81
CA CYS A 367 4.02 6.57 -10.01
C CYS A 367 2.61 6.27 -10.54
N LEU A 368 2.14 7.11 -11.45
CA LEU A 368 0.91 6.95 -12.22
C LEU A 368 1.27 6.88 -13.70
N SER A 369 0.44 6.26 -14.54
CA SER A 369 0.61 6.43 -15.99
C SER A 369 0.38 7.89 -16.36
N THR A 370 1.10 8.38 -17.37
CA THR A 370 0.94 9.75 -17.87
C THR A 370 -0.51 10.03 -18.30
N TYR A 371 -1.20 9.04 -18.88
CA TYR A 371 -2.62 9.13 -19.19
C TYR A 371 -3.49 9.35 -17.94
N GLN A 372 -3.30 8.55 -16.88
CA GLN A 372 -4.10 8.69 -15.66
C GLN A 372 -3.83 10.04 -14.99
N PHE A 373 -2.55 10.42 -14.88
CA PHE A 373 -2.15 11.74 -14.40
C PHE A 373 -2.91 12.85 -15.12
N PHE A 374 -2.88 12.84 -16.47
CA PHE A 374 -3.53 13.85 -17.30
C PHE A 374 -5.04 13.91 -17.05
N MET A 375 -5.69 12.75 -17.07
CA MET A 375 -7.14 12.67 -16.90
C MET A 375 -7.57 13.15 -15.50
N MET A 376 -6.80 12.83 -14.47
CA MET A 376 -7.10 13.29 -13.11
C MET A 376 -6.95 14.81 -12.94
N ILE A 377 -5.86 15.39 -13.45
CA ILE A 377 -5.66 16.85 -13.43
C ILE A 377 -6.76 17.57 -14.22
N LEU A 378 -7.14 17.04 -15.39
CA LEU A 378 -8.22 17.60 -16.19
C LEU A 378 -9.58 17.50 -15.48
N CYS A 379 -9.90 16.36 -14.87
CA CYS A 379 -11.12 16.18 -14.09
C CYS A 379 -11.20 17.13 -12.89
N ASP A 380 -10.09 17.32 -12.17
CA ASP A 380 -10.01 18.29 -11.06
C ASP A 380 -10.24 19.72 -11.56
N ALA A 381 -9.55 20.13 -12.62
CA ALA A 381 -9.70 21.44 -13.26
C ALA A 381 -11.15 21.73 -13.68
N ILE A 382 -11.84 20.76 -14.28
CA ILE A 382 -13.22 20.93 -14.78
C ILE A 382 -14.24 20.87 -13.64
N HIS A 383 -14.21 19.82 -12.82
CA HIS A 383 -15.32 19.50 -11.90
C HIS A 383 -15.15 20.12 -10.51
N VAL A 384 -13.91 20.23 -10.04
CA VAL A 384 -13.60 20.69 -8.68
C VAL A 384 -13.34 22.19 -8.71
N LYS A 385 -12.34 22.60 -9.47
CA LYS A 385 -11.89 23.99 -9.60
C LYS A 385 -12.78 24.83 -10.51
N LYS A 386 -13.53 24.18 -11.42
CA LYS A 386 -14.40 24.85 -12.39
C LYS A 386 -13.66 25.89 -13.23
N LEU A 387 -12.39 25.63 -13.58
CA LEU A 387 -11.57 26.55 -14.35
C LEU A 387 -12.32 26.99 -15.62
N PHE A 388 -12.97 26.07 -16.33
CA PHE A 388 -13.62 26.43 -17.59
C PHE A 388 -15.07 26.93 -17.44
N GLN A 389 -15.61 27.07 -16.22
CA GLN A 389 -17.01 27.45 -15.98
C GLN A 389 -17.12 28.85 -15.39
N GLY A 390 -17.55 29.83 -16.19
CA GLY A 390 -17.81 31.21 -15.75
C GLY A 390 -16.68 32.21 -16.01
N MET A 391 -15.72 31.87 -16.87
CA MET A 391 -14.65 32.78 -17.28
C MET A 391 -15.13 33.84 -18.27
N LYS A 392 -14.55 35.04 -18.14
CA LYS A 392 -14.71 36.10 -19.14
C LYS A 392 -13.74 35.88 -20.31
N MET A 393 -14.11 36.34 -21.51
CA MET A 393 -13.33 36.13 -22.73
C MET A 393 -11.89 36.66 -22.66
N ASP A 394 -11.66 37.75 -21.91
CA ASP A 394 -10.35 38.37 -21.71
C ASP A 394 -9.42 37.56 -20.78
N GLN A 395 -9.96 36.64 -19.99
CA GLN A 395 -9.19 35.76 -19.10
C GLN A 395 -8.82 34.43 -19.76
N TRP A 396 -9.52 34.07 -20.83
CA TRP A 396 -9.40 32.76 -21.48
C TRP A 396 -8.01 32.50 -22.04
N SER A 397 -7.43 33.48 -22.75
CA SER A 397 -6.12 33.32 -23.40
C SER A 397 -5.00 33.07 -22.39
N HIS A 398 -4.97 33.81 -21.29
CA HIS A 398 -3.95 33.67 -20.26
C HIS A 398 -4.06 32.31 -19.56
N ILE A 399 -5.26 31.90 -19.18
CA ILE A 399 -5.45 30.65 -18.41
C ILE A 399 -5.22 29.42 -19.27
N MET A 400 -5.65 29.46 -20.54
CA MET A 400 -5.33 28.40 -21.49
C MET A 400 -3.83 28.32 -21.76
N HIS A 401 -3.12 29.45 -21.78
CA HIS A 401 -1.67 29.46 -21.91
C HIS A 401 -0.98 28.83 -20.69
N GLU A 402 -1.37 29.20 -19.48
CA GLU A 402 -0.84 28.61 -18.24
C GLU A 402 -1.14 27.10 -18.16
N PHE A 403 -2.37 26.69 -18.44
CA PHE A 403 -2.76 25.28 -18.45
C PHE A 403 -1.98 24.49 -19.51
N TYR A 404 -1.82 25.05 -20.72
CA TYR A 404 -1.02 24.44 -21.77
C TYR A 404 0.46 24.35 -21.39
N SER A 405 1.05 25.41 -20.83
CA SER A 405 2.45 25.42 -20.40
C SER A 405 2.70 24.36 -19.32
N MET A 406 1.81 24.28 -18.33
CA MET A 406 1.85 23.24 -17.30
C MET A 406 1.84 21.84 -17.91
N LEU A 407 0.90 21.56 -18.81
CA LEU A 407 0.80 20.27 -19.49
C LEU A 407 2.05 19.96 -20.32
N VAL A 408 2.56 20.93 -21.08
CA VAL A 408 3.77 20.75 -21.88
C VAL A 408 4.96 20.46 -20.99
N ASP A 409 5.14 21.19 -19.89
CA ASP A 409 6.28 20.98 -18.99
C ASP A 409 6.25 19.59 -18.34
N ILE A 410 5.06 19.06 -18.04
CA ILE A 410 4.94 17.70 -17.48
C ILE A 410 5.15 16.64 -18.55
N LEU A 411 4.66 16.86 -19.77
CA LEU A 411 4.75 15.89 -20.87
C LEU A 411 6.10 15.95 -21.61
N ARG A 412 6.90 17.00 -21.39
CA ARG A 412 8.17 17.26 -22.11
C ARG A 412 9.19 16.15 -21.94
N ASP A 413 9.19 15.51 -20.78
CA ASP A 413 10.23 14.55 -20.40
C ASP A 413 10.09 13.19 -21.11
N GLY A 414 9.06 12.98 -21.93
CA GLY A 414 8.85 11.71 -22.65
C GLY A 414 8.61 10.50 -21.73
N ASN A 415 8.28 10.77 -20.47
CA ASN A 415 8.00 9.75 -19.47
C ASN A 415 6.65 9.08 -19.75
N TYR A 416 6.63 7.74 -19.68
CA TYR A 416 5.37 6.98 -19.73
C TYR A 416 4.65 6.99 -18.37
N PHE A 417 5.42 7.16 -17.28
CA PHE A 417 4.91 7.27 -15.92
C PHE A 417 5.36 8.56 -15.24
N VAL A 418 4.51 9.13 -14.39
CA VAL A 418 4.76 10.36 -13.63
C VAL A 418 4.83 10.02 -12.15
N THR A 419 5.79 10.57 -11.41
CA THR A 419 5.92 10.32 -9.96
C THR A 419 4.72 10.86 -9.19
N ILE A 420 4.41 10.24 -8.06
CA ILE A 420 3.30 10.70 -7.21
C ILE A 420 3.58 12.07 -6.60
N GLU A 421 4.84 12.39 -6.30
CA GLU A 421 5.25 13.70 -5.80
C GLU A 421 4.92 14.79 -6.82
N LYS A 422 5.23 14.55 -8.10
CA LYS A 422 4.92 15.49 -9.18
C LYS A 422 3.41 15.67 -9.35
N TYR A 423 2.63 14.60 -9.17
CA TYR A 423 1.17 14.66 -9.14
C TYR A 423 0.63 15.54 -8.02
N GLU A 424 1.10 15.33 -6.79
CA GLU A 424 0.67 16.13 -5.64
C GLU A 424 1.09 17.60 -5.75
N GLU A 425 2.30 17.88 -6.26
CA GLU A 425 2.76 19.25 -6.56
C GLU A 425 1.84 19.94 -7.59
N THR A 426 1.47 19.23 -8.66
CA THR A 426 0.61 19.78 -9.71
C THR A 426 -0.80 20.05 -9.20
N LYS A 427 -1.33 19.13 -8.38
CA LYS A 427 -2.63 19.29 -7.70
C LYS A 427 -2.65 20.51 -6.79
N GLN A 428 -1.52 20.86 -6.17
CA GLN A 428 -1.38 22.07 -5.36
C GLN A 428 -1.29 23.35 -6.21
N LEU A 429 -0.56 23.33 -7.33
CA LEU A 429 -0.45 24.48 -8.24
C LEU A 429 -1.80 24.89 -8.84
N THR A 430 -2.70 23.95 -9.09
CA THR A 430 -4.08 24.24 -9.54
C THR A 430 -5.00 24.78 -8.43
N THR A 431 -4.54 24.86 -7.18
CA THR A 431 -5.28 25.38 -6.00
C THR A 431 -5.07 26.87 -5.76
N ALA A 432 -4.02 27.48 -6.32
CA ALA A 432 -3.81 28.91 -6.16
C ALA A 432 -5.01 29.66 -6.77
N PRO A 433 -5.65 30.59 -6.04
CA PRO A 433 -6.71 31.38 -6.63
C PRO A 433 -6.11 32.14 -7.82
N ILE A 434 -6.59 31.85 -9.03
CA ILE A 434 -6.35 32.71 -10.21
C ILE A 434 -6.78 34.17 -9.93
N ARG A 435 -7.54 34.41 -8.85
CA ARG A 435 -7.84 35.73 -8.31
C ARG A 435 -6.60 36.54 -7.88
N GLU A 436 -5.50 35.93 -7.44
CA GLU A 436 -4.34 36.68 -6.92
C GLU A 436 -3.32 37.12 -7.98
N ILE A 437 -3.31 36.51 -9.18
CA ILE A 437 -2.40 36.89 -10.28
C ILE A 437 -2.69 38.34 -10.75
N THR A 438 -3.92 38.83 -10.56
CA THR A 438 -4.27 40.23 -10.87
C THR A 438 -3.87 41.25 -9.79
N SER A 439 -3.45 40.81 -8.59
CA SER A 439 -3.10 41.73 -7.48
C SER A 439 -1.62 42.11 -7.46
N HIS A 440 -0.73 41.25 -7.95
CA HIS A 440 0.72 41.48 -7.92
C HIS A 440 1.25 42.33 -9.09
N GLN A 441 0.48 42.53 -10.16
CA GLN A 441 0.86 43.46 -11.24
C GLN A 441 0.35 44.90 -11.06
N LYS A 442 -0.51 45.18 -10.07
CA LYS A 442 -0.98 46.56 -9.80
C LYS A 442 -0.11 47.36 -8.82
N ARG A 443 0.95 46.77 -8.26
CA ARG A 443 1.90 47.48 -7.36
C ARG A 443 3.22 47.88 -8.01
N SER A 444 3.42 47.62 -9.30
CA SER A 444 4.66 47.95 -10.02
C SER A 444 4.53 49.13 -10.99
N VAL A 445 3.42 49.87 -10.96
CA VAL A 445 3.24 51.10 -11.75
C VAL A 445 2.84 52.25 -10.82
N VAL A 446 3.77 52.63 -9.94
CA VAL A 446 3.89 54.00 -9.43
C VAL A 446 5.38 54.30 -9.37
N LEU A 447 5.90 54.83 -10.48
CA LEU A 447 6.84 55.95 -10.56
C LEU A 447 6.65 56.61 -11.94
#